data_AF-A0A354FN97-F1
#
_entry.id   AF-A0A354FN97-F1
#
_cell.length_a   1.000
_cell.length_b   1.000
_cell.length_c   1.000
_cell.angle_alpha   90.00
_cell.angle_beta   90.00
_cell.angle_gamma   90.00
#
_symmetry.space_group_name_H-M   'P 1'
#
loop_
_entity.id
_entity.type
_entity.pdbx_description
1 polymer ?
#
loop_
_entity_poly.entity_id
_entity_poly.type
_entity_poly.pdbx_seq_one_letter_code
_entity_poly.pdbx_strand_id
1 'polypeptide(L)' 'FGYVRDLYQHPGIRNTVDFWHIRQHYHYSHDSINPHRIVPKGPDLAPYNLPHQRAGLSQESLL' A
#
# COMPACT_ATOMS: atom_id res chain seq x y z
N PHE A 1 -2.01 4.85 10.45
CA PHE A 1 -1.71 4.75 9.00
C PHE A 1 -0.63 5.74 8.49
N GLY A 2 -0.13 6.69 9.31
CA GLY A 2 0.90 7.66 8.87
C GLY A 2 2.18 7.02 8.34
N TYR A 3 2.74 6.04 9.04
CA TYR A 3 3.98 5.36 8.62
C TYR A 3 3.90 4.70 7.24
N VAL A 4 2.83 3.96 6.97
CA VAL A 4 2.66 3.29 5.67
C VAL A 4 2.54 4.30 4.54
N ARG A 5 1.83 5.41 4.75
CA ARG A 5 1.71 6.49 3.75
C ARG A 5 3.04 7.20 3.51
N ASP A 6 3.80 7.43 4.57
CA ASP A 6 5.15 8.01 4.51
C ASP A 6 6.07 7.16 3.61
N LEU A 7 6.13 5.85 3.87
CA LEU A 7 6.89 4.92 3.02
C LEU A 7 6.33 4.83 1.59
N TYR A 8 5.02 4.69 1.45
CA TYR A 8 4.38 4.58 0.14
C TYR A 8 4.63 5.83 -0.72
N GLN A 9 4.67 7.02 -0.12
CA GLN A 9 4.91 8.29 -0.80
C GLN A 9 6.41 8.61 -0.98
N HIS A 10 7.32 7.82 -0.39
CA HIS A 10 8.76 7.98 -0.59
C HIS A 10 9.11 7.83 -2.08
N PRO A 11 9.94 8.74 -2.65
CA PRO A 11 10.46 8.60 -4.00
C PRO A 11 10.98 7.19 -4.29
N GLY A 12 10.49 6.59 -5.38
CA GLY A 12 10.86 5.25 -5.81
C GLY A 12 9.98 4.11 -5.28
N ILE A 13 9.28 4.27 -4.14
CA ILE A 13 8.48 3.18 -3.57
C ILE A 13 7.11 3.04 -4.26
N ARG A 14 6.36 4.15 -4.39
CA ARG A 14 5.01 4.11 -5.02
C ARG A 14 5.00 3.40 -6.37
N ASN A 15 6.02 3.65 -7.18
CA ASN A 15 6.11 3.16 -8.56
C ASN A 15 6.38 1.66 -8.65
N THR A 16 6.77 1.02 -7.54
CA THR A 16 7.03 -0.43 -7.48
C THR A 16 5.87 -1.22 -6.88
N VAL A 17 4.78 -0.57 -6.49
CA VAL A 17 3.62 -1.21 -5.84
C VAL A 17 2.46 -1.34 -6.82
N ASP A 18 2.24 -2.55 -7.34
CA ASP A 18 1.11 -2.87 -8.21
C ASP A 18 -0.01 -3.58 -7.43
N PHE A 19 -1.03 -2.83 -7.02
CA PHE A 19 -2.20 -3.36 -6.31
C PHE A 19 -3.09 -4.28 -7.16
N TRP A 20 -3.06 -4.17 -8.49
CA TRP A 20 -3.78 -5.11 -9.34
C TRP A 20 -3.07 -6.47 -9.31
N HIS A 21 -1.76 -6.49 -9.54
CA HIS A 21 -0.98 -7.71 -9.53
C HIS A 21 -1.03 -8.42 -8.18
N ILE A 22 -0.90 -7.68 -7.07
CA ILE A 22 -1.04 -8.23 -5.71
C ILE A 22 -2.39 -8.93 -5.54
N ARG A 23 -3.51 -8.25 -5.85
CA ARG A 23 -4.85 -8.85 -5.66
C ARG A 23 -5.09 -10.04 -6.55
N GLN A 24 -4.64 -9.98 -7.81
CA GLN A 24 -4.74 -11.11 -8.73
C GLN A 24 -3.98 -12.31 -8.19
N HIS A 25 -2.71 -12.14 -7.82
CA HIS A 25 -1.90 -13.24 -7.34
C HIS A 25 -2.54 -13.96 -6.15
N TYR A 26 -2.93 -13.20 -5.12
CA TYR A 26 -3.46 -13.79 -3.88
C TYR A 26 -4.86 -14.40 -4.05
N HIS A 27 -5.77 -13.74 -4.77
CA HIS A 27 -7.14 -14.23 -4.88
C HIS A 27 -7.34 -15.25 -6.01
N TYR A 28 -6.48 -15.22 -7.03
CA TYR A 28 -6.62 -16.15 -8.16
C TYR A 28 -5.78 -17.41 -7.98
N SER A 29 -4.57 -17.34 -7.41
CA SER A 29 -3.65 -18.49 -7.38
C SER A 29 -3.94 -19.49 -6.26
N HIS A 30 -4.51 -19.05 -5.13
CA HIS A 30 -4.77 -19.90 -3.96
C HIS A 30 -6.15 -20.56 -4.01
N ASP A 31 -6.28 -21.62 -4.80
CA ASP A 31 -7.54 -22.36 -4.98
C ASP A 31 -8.02 -23.10 -3.72
N SER A 32 -7.11 -23.54 -2.85
CA SER A 32 -7.45 -24.13 -1.56
C SER A 32 -8.15 -23.15 -0.60
N ILE A 33 -7.94 -21.84 -0.80
CA ILE A 33 -8.51 -20.78 0.04
C ILE A 33 -9.68 -20.09 -0.68
N ASN A 34 -9.56 -19.82 -1.98
CA ASN A 34 -10.58 -19.20 -2.81
C ASN A 34 -10.89 -20.06 -4.04
N PRO A 35 -11.64 -21.17 -3.90
CA PRO A 35 -11.91 -22.11 -4.98
C PRO A 35 -12.59 -21.48 -6.20
N HIS A 36 -13.36 -20.42 -5.98
CA HIS A 36 -14.09 -19.70 -7.03
C HIS A 36 -13.25 -18.62 -7.73
N ARG A 37 -12.02 -18.35 -7.25
CA ARG A 37 -11.07 -17.39 -7.82
C ARG A 37 -11.66 -15.99 -8.00
N ILE A 38 -12.61 -15.61 -7.15
CA ILE A 38 -13.23 -14.28 -7.17
C ILE A 38 -12.22 -13.26 -6.66
N VAL A 39 -11.90 -12.27 -7.48
CA VAL A 39 -11.00 -11.17 -7.13
C VAL A 39 -11.82 -9.94 -6.72
N PRO A 40 -11.72 -9.44 -5.47
CA PRO A 40 -12.44 -8.25 -5.04
C PRO A 40 -12.01 -6.99 -5.81
N LYS A 41 -12.98 -6.10 -6.11
CA LYS A 41 -12.72 -4.81 -6.77
C LYS A 41 -12.05 -3.77 -5.88
N GLY A 42 -12.27 -3.83 -4.57
CA GLY A 42 -11.69 -2.89 -3.60
C GLY A 42 -10.30 -3.31 -3.10
N PRO A 43 -9.75 -2.59 -2.11
CA PRO A 43 -10.29 -1.40 -1.47
C PRO A 43 -10.10 -0.13 -2.33
N ASP A 44 -10.66 1.00 -1.88
CA ASP A 44 -10.25 2.32 -2.38
C ASP A 44 -8.78 2.58 -2.00
N LEU A 45 -7.99 3.02 -2.98
CA LEU A 45 -6.56 3.28 -2.85
C LEU A 45 -6.25 4.77 -2.64
N ALA A 46 -7.23 5.67 -2.79
CA ALA A 46 -7.06 7.09 -2.55
C ALA A 46 -6.44 7.43 -1.17
N PRO A 47 -6.76 6.70 -0.07
CA PRO A 47 -6.18 6.98 1.24
C PRO A 47 -4.64 6.89 1.32
N TYR A 48 -3.98 6.13 0.44
CA TYR A 48 -2.52 6.04 0.40
C TYR A 48 -1.85 7.36 0.01
N ASN A 49 -2.57 8.27 -0.66
CA ASN A 49 -2.06 9.57 -1.10
C ASN A 49 -2.37 10.71 -0.11
N LEU A 50 -3.08 10.44 0.98
CA LEU A 50 -3.38 11.45 1.99
C LEU A 50 -2.11 11.84 2.78
N PRO A 51 -2.00 13.08 3.29
CA PRO A 51 -0.84 13.52 4.08
C PRO A 51 -0.53 12.58 5.25
N HIS A 52 0.73 12.16 5.35
CA HIS A 52 1.17 11.17 6.34
C HIS A 52 1.38 11.74 7.75
N GLN A 53 1.55 13.06 7.88
CA GLN A 53 1.79 13.79 9.15
C GLN A 53 3.05 13.31 9.91
N ARG A 54 4.10 12.91 9.19
CA ARG A 54 5.36 12.44 9.80
C ARG A 54 6.61 13.28 9.50
N ALA A 55 6.49 14.32 8.67
CA ALA A 55 7.62 15.17 8.31
C ALA A 55 8.32 15.82 9.53
N GLY A 56 7.59 16.13 10.61
CA GLY A 56 8.13 16.71 11.84
C GLY A 56 8.60 15.71 12.90
N LEU A 57 8.62 14.41 12.60
CA LEU A 57 9.09 13.37 13.55
C LEU A 57 10.57 13.05 13.39
N SER A 58 11.25 13.58 12.36
CA SER A 58 12.69 13.45 12.20
C SER A 58 13.41 14.30 13.25
N GLN A 59 14.26 13.66 14.05
CA GLN A 59 15.21 14.32 14.94
C GLN A 59 16.32 15.01 14.11
N GLU A 60 16.00 16.12 13.46
CA GLU A 60 16.96 17.14 13.00
C GLU A 60 16.59 18.49 13.66
N SER A 61 16.55 18.48 14.99
CA SER A 61 16.37 19.67 15.83
C SER A 61 17.31 19.59 17.04
N LEU A 62 18.51 19.03 16.83
CA LEU A 62 19.59 19.02 17.81
C LEU A 62 20.95 19.22 17.11
N LEU A 63 21.02 20.23 16.24
CA LEU A 63 22.20 21.04 15.91
C LEU A 63 21.69 22.44 15.54
#